data_AF-A0A352Q7K0-F1
#
_entry.id   AF-A0A352Q7K0-F1
#
_cell.length_a   1.000
_cell.length_b   1.000
_cell.length_c   1.000
_cell.angle_alpha   90.00
_cell.angle_beta   90.00
_cell.angle_gamma   90.00
#
_symmetry.space_group_name_H-M   'P 1'
#
loop_
_entity.id
_entity.type
_entity.pdbx_description
1 polymer ?
#
loop_
_entity_poly.entity_id
_entity_poly.type
_entity_poly.pdbx_seq_one_letter_code
_entity_poly.pdbx_strand_id
1 'polypeptide(L)'
;MSFLLTFLLTLAVVLVAILVFVRVGTPIYRIDRDNVIALFELVVAGEATENDWHVFIGVPVRHDERLQDIQKTCIELTETEFIGERGRHLFSDRGMAQVRDMLSDLKRGKSNDE
;
A
#
# COMPACT_ATOMS: atom_id res chain seq x y z
N MET A 1 -26.71 41.29 21.75
CA MET A 1 -27.31 40.43 20.71
C MET A 1 -26.27 40.01 19.66
N SER A 2 -25.50 40.93 19.07
CA SER A 2 -24.54 40.60 17.99
C SER A 2 -23.29 39.84 18.44
N PHE A 3 -22.71 40.17 19.60
CA PHE A 3 -21.48 39.53 20.10
C PHE A 3 -21.65 38.04 20.37
N LEU A 4 -22.78 37.66 20.98
CA LEU A 4 -23.08 36.26 21.30
C LEU A 4 -23.29 35.44 20.02
N LEU A 5 -23.92 36.05 19.00
CA LEU A 5 -24.14 35.45 17.69
C LEU A 5 -22.83 35.23 16.95
N THR A 6 -21.95 36.23 16.89
CA THR A 6 -20.63 36.09 16.26
C THR A 6 -19.76 35.08 16.99
N PHE A 7 -19.81 35.06 18.32
CA PHE A 7 -19.09 34.07 19.13
C PHE A 7 -19.54 32.63 18.81
N LEU A 8 -20.85 32.38 18.83
CA LEU A 8 -21.40 31.06 18.50
C LEU A 8 -21.09 30.64 17.07
N LEU A 9 -21.14 31.57 16.12
CA LEU A 9 -20.80 31.30 14.72
C LEU A 9 -19.33 30.91 14.58
N THR A 10 -18.41 31.66 15.20
CA THR A 10 -16.97 31.33 15.17
C THR A 10 -16.68 29.98 15.81
N LEU A 11 -17.33 29.69 16.95
CA LEU A 11 -17.21 28.39 17.62
C LEU A 11 -17.68 27.25 16.72
N ALA A 12 -18.84 27.42 16.06
CA ALA A 12 -19.38 26.42 15.14
C ALA A 12 -18.44 26.16 13.95
N VAL A 13 -17.88 27.21 13.36
CA VAL A 13 -16.92 27.09 12.25
C VAL A 13 -15.67 26.32 12.68
N VAL A 14 -15.12 26.63 13.86
CA VAL A 14 -13.95 25.92 14.40
C VAL A 14 -14.26 24.45 14.69
N LEU A 15 -15.42 24.15 15.29
CA LEU A 15 -15.84 22.78 15.56
C LEU A 15 -16.05 21.96 14.29
N VAL A 16 -16.64 22.56 13.25
CA VAL A 16 -16.79 21.92 11.94
C VAL A 16 -15.42 21.65 11.32
N ALA A 17 -14.50 22.61 11.37
CA ALA A 17 -13.14 22.41 10.87
C ALA A 17 -12.44 21.25 11.60
N ILE A 18 -12.50 21.22 12.93
CA ILE A 18 -11.93 20.12 13.73
C ILE A 18 -12.58 18.78 13.38
N LEU A 19 -13.91 18.73 13.24
CA LEU A 19 -14.62 17.53 12.84
C LEU A 19 -14.16 17.04 11.47
N VAL A 20 -14.00 17.94 10.49
CA VAL A 20 -13.48 17.60 9.17
C VAL A 20 -12.07 17.01 9.30
N PHE A 21 -11.16 17.66 10.03
CA PHE A 21 -9.79 17.15 10.21
C PHE A 21 -9.75 15.77 10.91
N VAL A 22 -10.59 15.54 11.92
CA VAL A 22 -10.70 14.24 12.58
C VAL A 22 -11.30 13.19 11.66
N ARG A 23 -12.32 13.55 10.86
CA ARG A 23 -13.02 12.63 9.94
C ARG A 23 -12.17 12.25 8.73
N VAL A 24 -11.36 13.18 8.23
CA VAL A 24 -10.48 12.97 7.08
C VAL A 24 -9.45 11.88 7.38
N GLY A 25 -9.11 11.68 8.66
CA GLY A 25 -8.09 10.71 9.07
C GLY A 25 -6.72 11.14 8.54
N THR A 26 -5.66 11.00 9.34
CA THR A 26 -4.33 11.13 8.75
C THR A 26 -4.21 10.06 7.66
N PRO A 27 -3.82 10.39 6.42
CA PRO A 27 -3.53 9.39 5.41
C PRO A 27 -2.22 8.70 5.84
N ILE A 28 -2.32 7.82 6.83
CA ILE A 28 -1.22 6.95 7.19
C ILE A 28 -1.17 5.93 6.05
N TYR A 29 -0.19 6.11 5.17
CA TYR A 29 0.16 5.13 4.16
C TYR A 29 0.63 3.87 4.89
N ARG A 30 -0.33 3.02 5.26
CA ARG A 30 -0.11 1.75 5.93
C ARG A 30 -0.17 0.69 4.85
N ILE A 31 0.98 0.10 4.56
CA ILE A 31 1.04 -1.04 3.65
C ILE A 31 0.39 -2.21 4.39
N ASP A 32 -0.87 -2.45 4.03
CA ASP A 32 -1.65 -3.58 4.50
C ASP A 32 -1.55 -4.72 3.48
N ARG A 33 -1.93 -5.92 3.91
CA ARG A 33 -1.91 -7.15 3.14
C ARG A 33 -2.66 -7.02 1.82
N ASP A 34 -3.81 -6.35 1.84
CA ASP A 34 -4.63 -6.11 0.66
C ASP A 34 -3.92 -5.18 -0.35
N ASN A 35 -3.17 -4.18 0.12
CA ASN A 35 -2.39 -3.30 -0.76
C ASN A 35 -1.27 -4.06 -1.46
N VAL A 36 -0.62 -5.01 -0.77
CA VAL A 36 0.42 -5.87 -1.36
C VAL A 36 -0.18 -6.85 -2.38
N ILE A 37 -1.34 -7.43 -2.08
CA ILE A 37 -2.08 -8.28 -3.03
C ILE A 37 -2.42 -7.48 -4.30
N ALA A 38 -2.96 -6.26 -4.15
CA ALA A 38 -3.30 -5.40 -5.27
C ALA A 38 -2.06 -5.04 -6.10
N LEU A 39 -0.94 -4.70 -5.45
CA LEU A 39 0.32 -4.44 -6.15
C LEU A 39 0.77 -5.67 -6.95
N PHE A 40 0.75 -6.86 -6.36
CA PHE A 40 1.18 -8.09 -7.04
C PHE A 40 0.24 -8.45 -8.20
N GLU A 41 -1.06 -8.21 -8.06
CA GLU A 41 -2.01 -8.36 -9.17
C GLU A 41 -1.68 -7.42 -10.33
N LEU A 42 -1.37 -6.15 -10.04
CA LEU A 42 -0.93 -5.17 -11.05
C LEU A 42 0.39 -5.59 -11.71
N VAL A 43 1.36 -6.11 -10.94
CA VAL A 43 2.63 -6.63 -11.47
C VAL A 43 2.37 -7.80 -12.42
N VAL A 44 1.53 -8.75 -12.02
CA VAL A 44 1.14 -9.92 -12.83
C VAL A 44 0.38 -9.52 -14.09
N ALA A 45 -0.49 -8.51 -14.01
CA ALA A 45 -1.19 -7.95 -15.17
C ALA A 45 -0.26 -7.19 -16.13
N GLY A 46 0.91 -6.75 -15.66
CA GLY A 46 1.81 -5.86 -16.41
C GLY A 46 1.33 -4.39 -16.39
N GLU A 47 0.51 -4.02 -15.41
CA GLU A 47 -0.04 -2.68 -15.23
C GLU A 47 0.67 -1.90 -14.09
N ALA A 48 1.50 -2.58 -13.29
CA ALA A 48 2.29 -1.92 -12.24
C ALA A 48 3.44 -1.11 -12.85
N THR A 49 3.68 0.09 -12.31
CA THR A 49 4.83 0.91 -12.67
C THR A 49 6.07 0.51 -11.87
N GLU A 50 7.26 0.83 -12.38
CA GLU A 50 8.49 0.64 -11.62
C GLU A 50 8.49 1.44 -10.30
N ASN A 51 7.87 2.62 -10.31
CA ASN A 51 7.75 3.45 -9.12
C ASN A 51 6.88 2.80 -8.04
N ASP A 52 5.74 2.19 -8.40
CA ASP A 52 4.88 1.49 -7.44
C ASP A 52 5.63 0.35 -6.73
N TRP A 53 6.46 -0.37 -7.49
CA TRP A 53 7.31 -1.43 -6.96
C TRP A 53 8.41 -0.89 -6.01
N HIS A 54 9.13 0.15 -6.44
CA HIS A 54 10.19 0.76 -5.62
C HIS A 54 9.66 1.37 -4.32
N VAL A 55 8.46 1.97 -4.36
CA VAL A 55 7.80 2.49 -3.15
C VAL A 55 7.49 1.36 -2.17
N PHE A 56 6.99 0.22 -2.66
CA PHE A 56 6.71 -0.94 -1.80
C PHE A 56 7.97 -1.50 -1.13
N ILE A 57 9.07 -1.69 -1.87
CA ILE A 57 10.32 -2.22 -1.28
C ILE A 57 11.01 -1.20 -0.36
N GLY A 58 10.79 0.10 -0.58
CA GLY A 58 11.42 1.18 0.18
C GLY A 58 10.71 1.54 1.49
N VAL A 59 9.43 1.21 1.64
CA VAL A 59 8.64 1.53 2.85
C VAL A 59 8.68 0.37 3.84
N PRO A 60 9.18 0.56 5.07
CA PRO A 60 9.30 -0.54 6.03
C PRO A 60 7.94 -1.02 6.52
N VAL A 61 7.63 -2.31 6.32
CA VAL A 61 6.44 -2.93 6.87
C VAL A 61 6.72 -3.37 8.30
N ARG A 62 6.32 -2.61 9.35
CA ARG A 62 6.69 -2.94 10.75
C ARG A 62 5.65 -3.78 11.51
N HIS A 63 4.45 -3.88 10.98
CA HIS A 63 3.27 -4.33 11.73
C HIS A 63 2.89 -5.79 11.51
N ASP A 64 3.52 -6.47 10.56
CA ASP A 64 3.25 -7.86 10.20
C ASP A 64 4.57 -8.53 9.80
N GLU A 65 5.03 -9.47 10.62
CA GLU A 65 6.27 -10.22 10.42
C GLU A 65 6.22 -11.06 9.12
N ARG A 66 5.04 -11.56 8.74
CA ARG A 66 4.88 -12.34 7.51
C ARG A 66 4.97 -11.45 6.27
N LEU A 67 4.46 -10.23 6.34
CA LEU A 67 4.65 -9.24 5.27
C LEU A 67 6.11 -8.75 5.20
N GLN A 68 6.82 -8.67 6.32
CA GLN A 68 8.26 -8.38 6.32
C GLN A 68 9.05 -9.45 5.58
N ASP A 69 8.78 -10.72 5.84
CA ASP A 69 9.44 -11.83 5.15
C ASP A 69 9.20 -11.78 3.65
N ILE A 70 7.95 -11.52 3.23
CA ILE A 70 7.60 -11.34 1.81
C ILE A 70 8.34 -10.14 1.22
N GLN A 71 8.41 -9.01 1.93
CA GLN A 71 9.13 -7.82 1.48
C GLN A 71 10.62 -8.13 1.28
N LYS A 72 11.23 -8.89 2.19
CA LYS A 72 12.63 -9.30 2.08
C LYS A 72 12.86 -10.17 0.84
N THR A 73 12.00 -11.16 0.59
CA THR A 73 12.05 -11.96 -0.64
C THR A 73 11.88 -11.10 -1.90
N CYS A 74 10.99 -10.10 -1.85
CA CYS A 74 10.80 -9.17 -2.98
C CYS A 74 12.03 -8.30 -3.24
N ILE A 75 12.76 -7.89 -2.21
CA ILE A 75 14.03 -7.16 -2.35
C ILE A 75 15.07 -8.03 -3.04
N GLU A 76 15.26 -9.27 -2.58
CA GLU A 76 16.18 -10.24 -3.20
C GLU A 76 15.80 -10.54 -4.66
N LEU A 77 14.49 -10.64 -4.93
CA LEU A 77 13.98 -10.82 -6.29
C LEU A 77 14.29 -9.62 -7.18
N THR A 78 14.20 -8.41 -6.63
CA THR A 78 14.49 -7.18 -7.37
C THR A 78 15.96 -7.11 -7.77
N GLU A 79 16.87 -7.57 -6.92
CA GLU A 79 18.30 -7.58 -7.25
C GLU A 79 18.66 -8.60 -8.35
N THR A 80 17.88 -9.67 -8.47
CA THR A 80 18.22 -10.83 -9.32
C THR A 80 17.48 -10.86 -10.65
N GLU A 81 16.20 -10.49 -10.66
CA GLU A 81 15.27 -10.77 -11.78
C GLU A 81 14.59 -9.50 -12.32
N PHE A 82 14.92 -8.30 -11.82
CA PHE A 82 14.33 -7.05 -12.26
C PHE A 82 14.86 -6.62 -13.63
N ILE A 83 13.94 -6.39 -14.58
CA ILE A 83 14.26 -5.99 -15.96
C ILE A 83 13.90 -4.51 -16.21
N GLY A 84 13.08 -3.91 -15.32
CA GLY A 84 12.57 -2.55 -15.43
C GLY A 84 11.48 -2.41 -16.50
N GLU A 85 11.08 -1.18 -16.81
CA GLU A 85 9.99 -0.88 -17.77
C GLU A 85 10.33 -1.16 -19.25
N ARG A 86 11.46 -1.82 -19.54
CA ARG A 86 11.86 -2.13 -20.93
C ARG A 86 10.98 -3.22 -21.59
N GLY A 87 10.13 -3.90 -20.82
CA GLY A 87 9.23 -4.95 -21.29
C GLY A 87 7.79 -4.77 -20.79
N ARG A 88 6.90 -5.69 -21.20
CA ARG A 88 5.50 -5.74 -20.72
C ARG A 88 5.39 -6.05 -19.21
N HIS A 89 6.43 -6.60 -18.62
CA HIS A 89 6.49 -7.00 -17.23
C HIS A 89 7.76 -6.45 -16.59
N LEU A 90 7.68 -6.08 -15.30
CA LEU A 90 8.80 -5.53 -14.53
C LEU A 90 9.91 -6.57 -14.24
N PHE A 91 9.58 -7.86 -14.32
CA PHE A 91 10.46 -8.97 -14.00
C PHE A 91 10.65 -9.93 -15.17
N SER A 92 11.71 -10.73 -15.09
CA SER A 92 11.91 -11.90 -15.95
C SER A 92 10.77 -12.92 -15.81
N ASP A 93 10.65 -13.84 -16.76
CA ASP A 93 9.65 -14.92 -16.68
C ASP A 93 9.77 -15.74 -15.38
N ARG A 94 11.00 -15.92 -14.89
CA ARG A 94 11.29 -16.58 -13.62
C ARG A 94 10.86 -15.72 -12.43
N GLY A 95 11.09 -14.41 -12.48
CA GLY A 95 10.63 -13.51 -11.41
C GLY A 95 9.10 -13.38 -11.37
N MET A 96 8.46 -13.35 -12.54
CA MET A 96 7.00 -13.36 -12.64
C MET A 96 6.36 -14.65 -12.10
N ALA A 97 7.03 -15.79 -12.24
CA ALA A 97 6.59 -17.04 -11.61
C ALA A 97 6.65 -16.95 -10.07
N GLN A 98 7.72 -16.38 -9.52
CA GLN A 98 7.88 -16.19 -8.07
C GLN A 98 6.85 -15.19 -7.50
N VAL A 99 6.59 -14.08 -8.19
CA VAL A 99 5.54 -13.12 -7.76
C VAL A 99 4.17 -13.78 -7.74
N ARG A 100 3.85 -14.63 -8.73
CA ARG A 100 2.59 -15.40 -8.75
C ARG A 100 2.47 -16.38 -7.58
N ASP A 101 3.56 -17.04 -7.22
CA ASP A 101 3.58 -17.97 -6.08
C ASP A 101 3.35 -17.22 -4.77
N MET A 102 4.08 -16.11 -4.55
CA MET A 102 3.90 -15.25 -3.38
C MET A 102 2.48 -14.67 -3.29
N LEU A 103 1.89 -14.25 -4.41
CA LEU A 103 0.49 -13.79 -4.47
C LEU A 103 -0.49 -14.89 -4.04
N SER A 104 -0.25 -16.12 -4.47
CA SER A 104 -1.08 -17.28 -4.13
C SER A 104 -1.00 -17.59 -2.64
N ASP A 105 0.20 -17.55 -2.06
CA ASP A 105 0.41 -17.75 -0.63
C ASP A 105 -0.16 -16.62 0.24
N LEU A 106 -0.10 -15.38 -0.24
CA LEU A 106 -0.80 -14.25 0.37
C LEU A 106 -2.31 -14.49 0.36
N LYS A 107 -2.91 -14.80 -0.78
CA LYS A 107 -4.37 -15.06 -0.85
C LYS A 107 -4.80 -16.23 0.02
N ARG A 108 -4.02 -17.31 0.08
CA ARG A 108 -4.29 -18.45 0.96
C ARG A 108 -4.21 -18.09 2.44
N GLY A 109 -3.28 -17.20 2.82
CA GLY A 109 -3.19 -16.66 4.18
C GLY A 109 -4.41 -15.85 4.60
N LYS A 110 -5.04 -15.10 3.66
CA LYS A 110 -6.27 -14.34 3.91
C LYS A 110 -7.46 -15.25 4.27
N SER A 111 -7.57 -16.40 3.60
CA SER A 111 -8.65 -17.38 3.86
C SER A 111 -8.63 -18.00 5.26
N ASN A 112 -7.51 -17.91 5.98
CA ASN A 112 -7.33 -18.59 7.28
C ASN A 112 -7.46 -17.64 8.48
N ASP A 113 -7.67 -16.35 8.22
CA ASP A 113 -7.80 -15.26 9.22
C ASP A 113 -9.23 -14.69 9.29
N GLU A 114 -10.17 -15.25 8.51
CA GLU A 114 -11.58 -14.83 8.40
C GLU A 114 -12.54 -15.86 9.04
#